data_AF-A0A822D446-F1
#
_entry.id   AF-A0A822D446-F1
#
_cell.length_a   1.000
_cell.length_b   1.000
_cell.length_c   1.000
_cell.angle_alpha   90.00
_cell.angle_beta   90.00
_cell.angle_gamma   90.00
#
_symmetry.space_group_name_H-M   'P 1'
#
loop_
_entity.id
_entity.type
_entity.pdbx_description
1 polymer ?
#
loop_
_entity_poly.entity_id
_entity_poly.type
_entity_poly.pdbx_seq_one_letter_code
_entity_poly.pdbx_strand_id
1 'polypeptide(L)' 'MIKAQLPADHHPNFSQRQMNLGRIGQHREEYDKAHDYYKIVLEMRKSALPPKHMDLGKTLYNLGSVT' A
#
# COMPACT_ATOMS: atom_id res chain seq x y z
N MET A 1 24.38 -13.73 -7.13
CA MET A 1 22.94 -13.41 -7.11
C MET A 1 22.79 -11.96 -6.73
N ILE A 2 22.41 -11.09 -7.66
CA ILE A 2 22.30 -9.65 -7.43
C ILE A 2 21.05 -9.40 -6.59
N LYS A 3 21.23 -9.03 -5.31
CA LYS A 3 20.18 -8.36 -4.55
C LYS A 3 19.99 -7.00 -5.20
N ALA A 4 18.93 -6.83 -5.98
CA ALA A 4 18.48 -5.51 -6.39
C ALA A 4 18.13 -4.75 -5.11
N GLN A 5 19.03 -3.88 -4.68
CA GLN A 5 18.83 -2.98 -3.55
C GLN A 5 17.80 -1.94 -4.00
N LEU A 6 16.54 -2.13 -3.60
CA LEU A 6 15.52 -1.09 -3.70
C LEU A 6 16.02 0.15 -2.91
N PRO A 7 15.78 1.39 -3.40
CA PRO A 7 16.14 2.61 -2.67
C PRO A 7 15.61 2.56 -1.22
N ALA A 8 16.29 3.23 -0.29
CA ALA A 8 15.96 3.17 1.15
C ALA A 8 14.48 3.51 1.45
N ASP A 9 13.84 4.27 0.57
CA ASP A 9 12.44 4.72 0.66
C ASP A 9 11.43 3.67 0.16
N HIS A 10 11.91 2.61 -0.49
CA HIS A 10 11.14 1.47 -1.00
C HIS A 10 11.23 0.25 -0.09
N HIS A 11 11.55 0.44 1.20
CA HIS A 11 11.58 -0.65 2.15
C HIS A 11 10.21 -1.36 2.13
N PRO A 12 10.13 -2.67 1.79
CA PRO A 12 8.86 -3.41 1.74
C PRO A 12 8.05 -3.23 3.03
N ASN A 13 8.79 -3.14 4.14
CA ASN A 13 8.30 -2.91 5.49
C ASN A 13 7.55 -1.57 5.66
N PHE A 14 7.88 -0.52 4.91
CA PHE A 14 7.14 0.75 4.97
C PHE A 14 5.79 0.62 4.28
N SER A 15 5.76 0.12 3.04
CA SER A 15 4.49 -0.11 2.32
C SER A 15 3.55 -1.06 3.08
N GLN A 16 4.11 -2.09 3.72
CA GLN A 16 3.34 -3.04 4.52
C GLN A 16 2.80 -2.41 5.80
N ARG A 17 3.58 -1.54 6.46
CA ARG A 17 3.13 -0.80 7.64
C ARG A 17 1.98 0.14 7.30
N GLN A 18 2.08 0.90 6.20
CA GLN A 18 0.99 1.78 5.74
C GLN A 18 -0.25 0.97 5.36
N MET A 19 -0.08 -0.17 4.68
CA MET A 19 -1.19 -1.08 4.39
C MET A 19 -1.91 -1.55 5.67
N ASN A 20 -1.15 -1.87 6.72
CA ASN A 20 -1.74 -2.26 8.00
C ASN A 20 -2.43 -1.09 8.71
N LEU A 21 -1.87 0.12 8.65
CA LEU A 21 -2.52 1.33 9.18
C LEU A 21 -3.84 1.62 8.47
N GLY A 22 -3.90 1.42 7.16
CA GLY A 22 -5.15 1.51 6.40
C GLY A 22 -6.21 0.53 6.91
N ARG A 23 -5.82 -0.73 7.14
CA ARG A 23 -6.73 -1.76 7.69
C ARG A 23 -7.19 -1.43 9.10
N ILE A 24 -6.28 -0.96 9.96
CA ILE A 24 -6.61 -0.53 11.32
C ILE A 24 -7.57 0.66 11.29
N GLY A 25 -7.36 1.62 10.39
CA GLY A 25 -8.25 2.74 10.18
C GLY A 25 -9.67 2.29 9.82
N GLN A 26 -9.82 1.35 8.88
CA GLN A 26 -11.12 0.76 8.55
C GLN A 26 -11.78 0.09 9.76
N HIS A 27 -11.03 -0.68 10.54
CA HIS A 27 -11.55 -1.34 11.74
C HIS A 27 -11.96 -0.35 12.84
N ARG A 28 -11.46 0.88 12.81
CA ARG A 28 -11.79 1.95 13.75
C ARG A 28 -12.78 2.97 13.19
N GLU A 29 -13.32 2.71 12.00
CA GLU A 29 -14.20 3.65 11.28
C GLU A 29 -13.51 5.01 10.97
N GLU A 30 -12.17 5.04 10.98
CA GLU A 30 -11.34 6.18 10.60
C GLU A 30 -11.12 6.17 9.07
N TYR A 31 -12.21 6.22 8.29
CA TYR A 31 -12.20 5.94 6.85
C TYR A 31 -11.32 6.90 6.05
N ASP A 32 -11.34 8.20 6.34
CA ASP A 32 -10.49 9.18 5.66
C ASP A 32 -9.00 8.83 5.79
N LYS A 33 -8.55 8.50 7.01
CA LYS A 33 -7.17 8.08 7.26
C LYS A 33 -6.86 6.75 6.59
N ALA A 34 -7.80 5.81 6.63
CA ALA A 34 -7.63 4.53 5.96
C ALA A 34 -7.40 4.69 4.45
N HIS A 35 -8.20 5.56 3.84
CA HIS A 35 -8.11 5.90 2.44
C HIS A 35 -6.75 6.55 2.10
N ASP A 36 -6.28 7.51 2.91
CA ASP A 36 -4.98 8.14 2.74
C ASP A 36 -3.82 7.14 2.81
N TYR A 37 -3.85 6.23 3.79
CA TYR A 37 -2.84 5.18 3.93
C TYR A 37 -2.81 4.25 2.72
N TYR A 38 -3.96 3.83 2.19
CA TYR A 38 -3.98 2.99 1.00
C TYR A 38 -3.54 3.73 -0.27
N LYS A 39 -3.82 5.03 -0.41
CA LYS A 39 -3.30 5.84 -1.53
C LYS A 39 -1.78 5.90 -1.52
N ILE A 40 -1.16 6.11 -0.35
CA ILE A 40 0.30 6.09 -0.20
C ILE A 40 0.86 4.74 -0.68
N VAL A 41 0.25 3.63 -0.25
CA VAL A 41 0.69 2.29 -0.68
C VAL A 41 0.51 2.09 -2.18
N LEU A 42 -0.55 2.62 -2.78
CA LEU A 42 -0.80 2.52 -4.21
C LEU A 42 0.31 3.21 -5.01
N GLU A 43 0.67 4.44 -4.65
CA GLU A 43 1.72 5.20 -5.35
C GLU A 43 3.09 4.54 -5.20
N MET A 44 3.43 4.06 -4.00
CA MET A 44 4.65 3.28 -3.79
C MET A 44 4.69 2.03 -4.68
N ARG A 45 3.60 1.26 -4.72
CA ARG A 45 3.51 0.03 -5.51
C ARG A 45 3.55 0.30 -7.00
N LYS A 46 2.90 1.36 -7.49
CA LYS A 46 2.99 1.79 -8.90
C LYS A 46 4.42 2.13 -9.31
N SER A 47 5.19 2.76 -8.40
CA SER A 47 6.58 3.12 -8.68
C SER A 47 7.53 1.93 -8.73
N ALA A 48 7.20 0.83 -8.03
CA ALA A 48 8.11 -0.30 -7.81
C ALA A 48 7.72 -1.59 -8.56
N LEU A 49 6.45 -1.73 -8.98
CA LEU A 49 5.90 -2.98 -9.50
C LEU A 49 5.36 -2.81 -10.93
N PRO A 50 5.39 -3.86 -11.75
CA PRO A 50 4.80 -3.82 -13.08
C PRO A 50 3.27 -3.63 -13.01
N PRO A 51 2.63 -3.03 -14.05
CA PRO A 51 1.22 -2.63 -14.05
C PRO A 51 0.15 -3.71 -13.80
N LYS A 52 0.53 -4.99 -13.75
CA LYS A 52 -0.37 -6.14 -13.48
C LYS A 52 0.01 -6.94 -12.23
N HIS A 53 0.89 -6.39 -11.40
CA HIS A 53 1.28 -7.05 -10.16
C HIS A 53 0.08 -7.19 -9.23
N MET A 54 -0.12 -8.38 -8.66
CA MET A 54 -1.28 -8.70 -7.82
C MET A 54 -1.45 -7.73 -6.64
N ASP A 55 -0.34 -7.23 -6.09
CA ASP A 55 -0.38 -6.28 -4.97
C ASP A 55 -0.96 -4.91 -5.34
N LEU A 56 -0.94 -4.50 -6.61
CA LEU A 56 -1.70 -3.32 -7.06
C LEU A 56 -3.20 -3.57 -6.95
N GLY A 57 -3.65 -4.75 -7.40
CA GLY A 57 -5.05 -5.17 -7.29
C GLY A 57 -5.55 -5.23 -5.85
N LYS A 58 -4.74 -5.78 -4.94
CA LYS A 58 -5.08 -5.80 -3.50
C LYS A 58 -5.23 -4.39 -2.92
N THR A 59 -4.35 -3.45 -3.27
CA THR A 59 -4.47 -2.07 -2.79
C THR A 59 -5.73 -1.39 -3.32
N LEU A 60 -6.02 -1.56 -4.61
CA LEU A 60 -7.21 -0.98 -5.24
C LEU A 60 -8.50 -1.56 -4.67
N TYR A 61 -8.54 -2.87 -4.40
CA TYR A 61 -9.65 -3.51 -3.70
C TYR A 61 -9.89 -2.88 -2.32
N ASN A 62 -8.83 -2.71 -1.53
CA ASN A 62 -8.95 -2.08 -0.21
C ASN A 62 -9.40 -0.63 -0.32
N LEU A 63 -8.89 0.16 -1.28
CA LEU A 63 -9.35 1.53 -1.53
C LEU A 63 -10.85 1.60 -1.83
N GLY A 64 -11.35 0.72 -2.69
CA GLY A 64 -12.78 0.67 -3.02
C GLY A 64 -13.67 0.13 -1.88
N SER A 65 -13.07 -0.58 -0.91
CA SER A 65 -13.75 -1.10 0.27
C SER A 65 -13.85 -0.10 1.42
N VAL A 66 -13.08 1.00 1.39
CA VAL A 66 -13.19 2.07 2.37
C VAL A 66 -14.35 2.97 1.95
N THR A 67 -15.41 3.02 2.76
CA THR A 67 -16.62 3.83 2.54
C THR A 67 -17.01 4.55 3.81
#